data_AF-A0A1R0FBG4-F1
#
_entry.id   AF-A0A1R0FBG4-F1
#
_cell.length_a   1.000
_cell.length_b   1.000
_cell.length_c   1.000
_cell.angle_alpha   90.00
_cell.angle_beta   90.00
_cell.angle_gamma   90.00
#
_symmetry.space_group_name_H-M   'P 1'
#
loop_
_entity.id
_entity.type
_entity.pdbx_description
1 polymer ?
#
loop_
_entity_poly.entity_id
_entity_poly.type
_entity_poly.pdbx_seq_one_letter_code
_entity_poly.pdbx_strand_id
1 'polypeptide(L)'
;MTKTPHFKPNKNGSIDFPAAIAPKTIAFVGFDDAQLLDITGPMQVFSSANDLYEGSVKPYRLLTIAENDKIRTTSGLELAVEPLFRAPDHLDTLIISGGPGINRFAGNKAMLQWIDMMNRKTRRIASVCSGSLALAKLGLLDGKKAATHWSRISEFEKDCPNVSWTNDAIFIRNGKIWTSAGITSGIDMALAMVEEDLGFEIAKSVARELVVYLRRPGGQSQFSELLDLYCEDERFNALNQWIMENLSRPLSVAMLAEKCGMSERNFSRLYTRDTGSSPGKAIELLRLEAARQYLEQNWSIKKIVRQCGFGSEETLRRVFQRHLHVSPQNYRDRFSRLSEE
;
A
#
# COMPACT_ATOMS: atom_id res chain seq x y z
N MET A 1 -19.62 23.65 -14.26
CA MET A 1 -18.73 24.77 -14.63
C MET A 1 -18.42 25.56 -13.36
N THR A 2 -17.46 25.07 -12.59
CA THR A 2 -17.02 25.68 -11.33
C THR A 2 -15.88 26.64 -11.66
N LYS A 3 -16.11 27.93 -11.43
CA LYS A 3 -15.17 29.03 -11.73
C LYS A 3 -13.93 28.89 -10.87
N THR A 4 -12.77 28.79 -11.52
CA THR A 4 -11.44 29.01 -10.93
C THR A 4 -11.40 30.40 -10.29
N PRO A 5 -10.91 30.59 -9.05
CA PRO A 5 -10.79 31.93 -8.49
C PRO A 5 -9.66 32.67 -9.20
N HIS A 6 -10.00 33.79 -9.86
CA HIS A 6 -9.01 34.76 -10.32
C HIS A 6 -8.57 35.63 -9.13
N PHE A 7 -7.31 35.51 -8.74
CA PHE A 7 -6.68 36.42 -7.79
C PHE A 7 -6.39 37.75 -8.50
N LYS A 8 -7.02 38.83 -8.04
CA LYS A 8 -6.61 40.20 -8.39
C LYS A 8 -5.81 40.79 -7.21
N PRO A 9 -4.64 41.40 -7.45
CA PRO A 9 -3.91 42.09 -6.40
C PRO A 9 -4.64 43.37 -5.99
N ASN A 10 -4.68 43.66 -4.70
CA ASN A 10 -5.18 44.94 -4.18
C ASN A 10 -4.06 46.00 -4.21
N LYS A 11 -4.44 47.28 -4.14
CA LYS A 11 -3.62 48.48 -4.46
C LYS A 11 -2.30 48.67 -3.68
N ASN A 12 -1.97 47.80 -2.71
CA ASN A 12 -0.76 47.89 -1.89
C ASN A 12 0.19 46.68 -1.99
N GLY A 13 -0.05 45.72 -2.89
CA GLY A 13 0.90 44.63 -3.15
C GLY A 13 1.07 43.59 -2.03
N SER A 14 0.29 43.67 -0.94
CA SER A 14 0.25 42.62 0.09
C SER A 14 -0.80 41.55 -0.25
N ILE A 15 -0.38 40.29 -0.21
CA ILE A 15 -1.28 39.13 -0.27
C ILE A 15 -1.97 39.02 1.09
N ASP A 16 -3.30 39.16 1.13
CA ASP A 16 -4.09 38.83 2.32
C ASP A 16 -4.04 37.32 2.52
N PHE A 17 -3.27 36.88 3.51
CA PHE A 17 -3.30 35.50 3.96
C PHE A 17 -4.53 35.30 4.87
N PRO A 18 -5.33 34.23 4.68
CA PRO A 18 -6.45 33.93 5.56
C PRO A 18 -5.98 33.77 7.02
N ALA A 19 -6.86 34.14 7.96
CA ALA A 19 -6.63 34.06 9.40
C ALA A 19 -5.97 32.72 9.82
N ALA A 20 -5.03 32.78 10.77
CA ALA A 20 -4.21 31.65 11.22
C ALA A 20 -5.04 30.38 11.41
N ILE A 21 -4.88 29.42 10.48
CA ILE A 21 -5.55 28.12 10.55
C ILE A 21 -4.85 27.34 11.67
N ALA A 22 -5.58 27.02 12.74
CA ALA A 22 -5.07 26.17 13.80
C ALA A 22 -4.57 24.82 13.22
N PRO A 23 -3.46 24.25 13.74
CA PRO A 23 -2.94 22.99 13.21
C PRO A 23 -3.99 21.87 13.22
N LYS A 24 -4.06 21.11 12.12
CA LYS A 24 -4.89 19.91 12.03
C LYS A 24 -4.30 18.83 12.94
N THR A 25 -5.06 18.39 13.95
CA THR A 25 -4.60 17.32 14.85
C THR A 25 -4.76 15.95 14.19
N ILE A 26 -3.65 15.25 13.99
CA ILE A 26 -3.58 13.90 13.42
C ILE A 26 -3.22 12.93 14.54
N ALA A 27 -4.11 11.99 14.86
CA ALA A 27 -3.88 11.00 15.89
C ALA A 27 -3.67 9.60 15.30
N PHE A 28 -2.63 8.91 15.77
CA PHE A 28 -2.28 7.54 15.42
C PHE A 28 -2.64 6.62 16.59
N VAL A 29 -3.60 5.72 16.37
CA VAL A 29 -4.00 4.74 17.38
C VAL A 29 -3.03 3.58 17.34
N GLY A 30 -2.33 3.38 18.45
CA GLY A 30 -1.49 2.22 18.73
C GLY A 30 -2.09 1.35 19.83
N PHE A 31 -1.53 0.16 19.98
CA PHE A 31 -1.85 -0.83 20.99
C PHE A 31 -0.65 -1.77 21.13
N ASP A 32 -0.58 -2.55 22.21
CA ASP A 32 0.43 -3.60 22.32
C ASP A 32 0.32 -4.56 21.13
N ASP A 33 1.47 -4.96 20.58
CA ASP A 33 1.59 -5.75 19.35
C ASP A 33 1.08 -5.01 18.09
N ALA A 34 1.08 -3.68 18.09
CA ALA A 34 0.93 -2.89 16.86
C ALA A 34 2.17 -2.98 15.97
N GLN A 35 1.96 -2.92 14.66
CA GLN A 35 3.04 -2.85 13.69
C GLN A 35 3.66 -1.45 13.72
N LEU A 36 4.94 -1.35 14.10
CA LEU A 36 5.62 -0.05 14.30
C LEU A 36 5.47 0.89 13.08
N LEU A 37 5.70 0.37 11.87
CA LEU A 37 5.70 1.19 10.65
C LEU A 37 4.30 1.65 10.24
N ASP A 38 3.24 0.99 10.69
CA ASP A 38 1.87 1.44 10.46
C ASP A 38 1.57 2.74 11.23
N ILE A 39 2.28 2.98 12.34
CA ILE A 39 2.26 4.23 13.10
C ILE A 39 3.25 5.23 12.48
N THR A 40 4.54 4.85 12.45
CA THR A 40 5.62 5.81 12.21
C THR A 40 5.77 6.20 10.75
N GLY A 41 5.43 5.32 9.80
CA GLY A 41 5.48 5.62 8.37
C GLY A 41 4.61 6.81 7.98
N PRO A 42 3.27 6.73 8.14
CA PRO A 42 2.39 7.87 7.86
C PRO A 42 2.69 9.07 8.77
N MET A 43 3.09 8.87 10.03
CA MET A 43 3.48 9.97 10.92
C MET A 43 4.65 10.78 10.38
N GLN A 44 5.67 10.09 9.84
CA GLN A 44 6.83 10.75 9.24
C GLN A 44 6.45 11.61 8.03
N VAL A 45 5.44 11.21 7.25
CA VAL A 45 4.93 12.02 6.12
C VAL A 45 4.36 13.35 6.62
N PHE A 46 3.48 13.33 7.62
CA PHE A 46 2.94 14.57 8.18
C PHE A 46 3.99 15.41 8.90
N SER A 47 4.97 14.78 9.56
CA SER A 47 6.09 15.49 10.19
C SER A 47 6.95 16.21 9.15
N SER A 48 7.30 15.52 8.07
CA SER A 48 8.10 16.11 6.98
C SER A 48 7.33 17.24 6.27
N ALA A 49 6.00 17.11 6.17
CA ALA A 49 5.15 18.19 5.68
C ALA A 49 5.20 19.43 6.60
N ASN A 50 5.30 19.26 7.92
CA ASN A 50 5.53 20.38 8.83
C ASN A 50 6.90 21.02 8.56
N ASP A 51 7.97 20.22 8.41
CA ASP A 51 9.32 20.74 8.22
C ASP A 51 9.45 21.55 6.94
N LEU A 52 8.85 21.07 5.85
CA LEU A 52 8.84 21.71 4.53
C LEU A 52 7.82 22.86 4.39
N TYR A 53 6.95 23.07 5.37
CA TYR A 53 5.97 24.15 5.33
C TYR A 53 6.58 25.48 5.79
N GLU A 54 6.57 26.48 4.89
CA GLU A 54 7.16 27.82 5.10
C GLU A 54 6.25 28.78 5.90
N GLY A 55 5.00 28.40 6.19
CA GLY A 55 4.09 29.24 6.98
C GLY A 55 4.49 29.32 8.46
N SER A 56 4.08 30.42 9.11
CA SER A 56 4.42 30.70 10.53
C SER A 56 3.81 29.71 11.53
N VAL A 57 2.71 29.06 11.16
CA VAL A 57 2.04 28.03 11.95
C VAL A 57 2.17 26.71 11.20
N LYS A 58 2.69 25.69 11.88
CA LYS A 58 2.83 24.35 11.30
C LYS A 58 1.45 23.71 11.06
N PRO A 59 1.23 23.05 9.91
CA PRO A 59 -0.09 22.58 9.49
C PRO A 59 -0.63 21.42 10.32
N TYR A 60 0.24 20.62 10.94
CA TYR A 60 -0.16 19.41 11.66
C TYR A 60 0.33 19.36 13.10
N ARG A 61 -0.56 18.95 14.01
CA ARG A 61 -0.21 18.48 15.36
C ARG A 61 -0.31 16.96 15.38
N LEU A 62 0.78 16.26 15.68
CA LEU A 62 0.83 14.79 15.64
C LEU A 62 0.70 14.22 17.05
N LEU A 63 -0.12 13.19 17.22
CA LEU A 63 -0.31 12.49 18.50
C LEU A 63 -0.27 10.98 18.27
N THR A 64 0.45 10.24 19.11
CA THR A 64 0.28 8.78 19.22
C THR A 64 -0.57 8.52 20.45
N ILE A 65 -1.63 7.75 20.30
CA ILE A 65 -2.57 7.44 21.38
C ILE A 65 -2.77 5.95 21.54
N ALA A 66 -2.91 5.48 22.77
CA ALA A 66 -3.22 4.07 23.07
C ALA A 66 -3.99 3.93 24.39
N GLU A 67 -4.40 2.71 24.73
CA GLU A 67 -5.12 2.45 25.99
C GLU A 67 -4.27 2.79 27.22
N ASN A 68 -2.99 2.45 27.15
CA ASN A 68 -1.97 2.77 28.16
C ASN A 68 -1.06 3.90 27.67
N ASP A 69 -0.26 4.46 28.57
CA ASP A 69 0.75 5.51 28.28
C ASP A 69 2.04 4.97 27.61
N LYS A 70 2.10 3.66 27.41
CA LYS A 70 3.14 2.98 26.65
C LYS A 70 2.57 1.79 25.89
N ILE A 71 3.17 1.48 24.75
CA ILE A 71 2.87 0.28 23.97
C ILE A 71 4.17 -0.40 23.53
N ARG A 72 4.18 -1.73 23.54
CA ARG A 72 5.25 -2.53 22.93
C ARG A 72 4.82 -2.97 21.53
N THR A 73 5.59 -2.58 20.51
CA THR A 73 5.33 -2.93 19.11
C THR A 73 5.83 -4.33 18.76
N THR A 74 5.42 -4.86 17.60
CA THR A 74 5.86 -6.18 17.09
C THR A 74 7.36 -6.33 16.90
N SER A 75 8.09 -5.21 16.72
CA SER A 75 9.56 -5.21 16.62
C SER A 75 10.26 -5.21 17.99
N GLY A 76 9.50 -5.24 19.09
CA GLY A 76 10.01 -5.15 20.46
C GLY A 76 10.30 -3.72 20.94
N LEU A 77 10.16 -2.71 20.07
CA LEU A 77 10.32 -1.31 20.46
C LEU A 77 9.13 -0.86 21.31
N GLU A 78 9.43 -0.19 22.42
CA GLU A 78 8.44 0.44 23.29
C GLU A 78 8.29 1.93 22.94
N LEU A 79 7.06 2.39 22.78
CA LEU A 79 6.72 3.77 22.49
C LEU A 79 5.98 4.36 23.69
N ALA A 80 6.45 5.50 24.18
CA ALA A 80 5.66 6.35 25.06
C ALA A 80 4.58 7.06 24.23
N VAL A 81 3.35 7.04 24.72
CA VAL A 81 2.16 7.52 23.99
C VAL A 81 1.19 8.22 24.93
N GLU A 82 0.28 9.00 24.37
CA GLU A 82 -0.77 9.65 25.15
C GLU A 82 -1.92 8.66 25.43
N PRO A 83 -2.46 8.59 26.66
CA PRO A 83 -3.64 7.80 26.92
C PRO A 83 -4.83 8.27 26.06
N LEU A 84 -5.51 7.35 25.37
CA LEU A 84 -6.59 7.67 24.43
C LEU A 84 -7.76 8.43 25.08
N PHE A 85 -8.01 8.19 26.37
CA PHE A 85 -9.05 8.88 27.13
C PHE A 85 -8.69 10.34 27.46
N ARG A 86 -7.44 10.74 27.24
CA ARG A 86 -6.94 12.11 27.34
C ARG A 86 -6.78 12.78 25.97
N ALA A 87 -7.13 12.08 24.89
CA ALA A 87 -7.08 12.66 23.55
C ALA A 87 -8.01 13.89 23.45
N PRO A 88 -7.65 14.91 22.64
CA PRO A 88 -8.52 16.05 22.40
C PRO A 88 -9.91 15.64 21.89
N ASP A 89 -10.94 16.39 22.29
CA ASP A 89 -12.31 16.15 21.86
C ASP A 89 -12.51 16.20 20.34
N HIS A 90 -11.68 16.98 19.65
CA HIS A 90 -11.70 17.12 18.20
C HIS A 90 -10.35 16.75 17.59
N LEU A 91 -10.39 15.83 16.63
CA LEU A 91 -9.24 15.45 15.80
C LEU A 91 -9.61 15.70 14.35
N ASP A 92 -8.68 16.21 13.55
CA ASP A 92 -8.90 16.31 12.11
C ASP A 92 -8.89 14.92 11.48
N THR A 93 -7.89 14.10 11.84
CA THR A 93 -7.66 12.77 11.28
C THR A 93 -7.35 11.77 12.38
N LEU A 94 -7.98 10.59 12.32
CA LEU A 94 -7.69 9.44 13.18
C LEU A 94 -7.20 8.28 12.32
N ILE A 95 -6.02 7.72 12.60
CA ILE A 95 -5.41 6.63 11.84
C ILE A 95 -5.22 5.42 12.75
N ILE A 96 -5.87 4.30 12.44
CA ILE A 96 -5.79 3.06 13.21
C ILE A 96 -4.70 2.15 12.63
N SER A 97 -3.71 1.82 13.45
CA SER A 97 -2.61 0.94 13.05
C SER A 97 -3.06 -0.52 12.95
N GLY A 98 -2.32 -1.34 12.20
CA GLY A 98 -2.48 -2.78 12.22
C GLY A 98 -1.49 -3.46 13.16
N GLY A 99 -1.28 -4.76 12.92
CA GLY A 99 -0.49 -5.65 13.75
C GLY A 99 -1.35 -6.72 14.45
N PRO A 100 -0.75 -7.78 15.01
CA PRO A 100 -1.46 -8.86 15.71
C PRO A 100 -2.36 -8.38 16.84
N GLY A 101 -1.98 -7.30 17.54
CA GLY A 101 -2.76 -6.73 18.64
C GLY A 101 -4.15 -6.21 18.26
N ILE A 102 -4.42 -6.02 16.96
CA ILE A 102 -5.71 -5.49 16.48
C ILE A 102 -6.88 -6.38 16.87
N ASN A 103 -6.69 -7.70 16.98
CA ASN A 103 -7.78 -8.62 17.31
C ASN A 103 -8.27 -8.39 18.75
N ARG A 104 -7.33 -8.19 19.68
CA ARG A 104 -7.62 -7.83 21.07
C ARG A 104 -8.25 -6.44 21.15
N PHE A 105 -7.68 -5.47 20.44
CA PHE A 105 -8.19 -4.10 20.42
C PHE A 105 -9.62 -4.02 19.86
N ALA A 106 -9.88 -4.63 18.70
CA ALA A 106 -11.20 -4.66 18.07
C ALA A 106 -12.19 -5.61 18.76
N GLY A 107 -11.72 -6.54 19.61
CA GLY A 107 -12.55 -7.34 20.50
C GLY A 107 -13.02 -6.59 21.75
N ASN A 108 -12.37 -5.46 22.10
CA ASN A 108 -12.72 -4.66 23.27
C ASN A 108 -13.82 -3.64 22.92
N LYS A 109 -15.00 -3.81 23.51
CA LYS A 109 -16.17 -2.94 23.29
C LYS A 109 -15.89 -1.47 23.64
N ALA A 110 -15.12 -1.21 24.70
CA ALA A 110 -14.79 0.17 25.10
C ALA A 110 -13.93 0.87 24.04
N MET A 111 -12.98 0.14 23.45
CA MET A 111 -12.13 0.66 22.37
C MET A 111 -12.95 0.97 21.12
N LEU A 112 -13.82 0.04 20.70
CA LEU A 112 -14.70 0.28 19.55
C LEU A 112 -15.65 1.46 19.78
N GLN A 113 -16.24 1.57 20.97
CA GLN A 113 -17.11 2.71 21.33
C GLN A 113 -16.36 4.03 21.28
N TRP A 114 -15.11 4.06 21.76
CA TRP A 114 -14.27 5.24 21.68
C TRP A 114 -13.99 5.62 20.22
N ILE A 115 -13.66 4.65 19.35
CA ILE A 115 -13.46 4.89 17.91
C ILE A 115 -14.73 5.42 17.25
N ASP A 116 -15.92 4.88 17.55
CA ASP A 116 -17.18 5.39 16.99
C ASP A 116 -17.48 6.82 17.43
N MET A 117 -17.25 7.13 18.71
CA MET A 117 -17.38 8.49 19.24
C MET A 117 -16.44 9.45 18.50
N MET A 118 -15.17 9.10 18.34
CA MET A 118 -14.20 9.95 17.66
C MET A 118 -14.52 10.09 16.17
N ASN A 119 -14.93 9.02 15.49
CA ASN A 119 -15.35 9.05 14.09
C ASN A 119 -16.44 10.11 13.82
N ARG A 120 -17.38 10.34 14.75
CA ARG A 120 -18.41 11.38 14.62
C ARG A 120 -17.84 12.79 14.72
N LYS A 121 -16.70 12.95 15.39
CA LYS A 121 -16.03 14.23 15.65
C LYS A 121 -14.83 14.47 14.75
N THR A 122 -14.44 13.55 13.85
CA THR A 122 -13.30 13.72 12.95
C THR A 122 -13.70 14.03 11.50
N ARG A 123 -12.87 14.81 10.80
CA ARG A 123 -13.04 15.09 9.37
C ARG A 123 -12.80 13.83 8.55
N ARG A 124 -11.78 13.05 8.88
CA ARG A 124 -11.50 11.75 8.24
C ARG A 124 -10.99 10.71 9.24
N ILE A 125 -11.30 9.45 8.95
CA ILE A 125 -10.82 8.29 9.70
C ILE A 125 -10.15 7.32 8.73
N ALA A 126 -9.05 6.73 9.17
CA ALA A 126 -8.24 5.87 8.34
C ALA A 126 -7.78 4.63 9.10
N SER A 127 -7.38 3.60 8.35
CA SER A 127 -6.66 2.45 8.89
C SER A 127 -5.50 2.06 7.99
N VAL A 128 -4.46 1.53 8.62
CA VAL A 128 -3.32 0.91 7.94
C VAL A 128 -3.35 -0.59 8.25
N CYS A 129 -3.06 -1.42 7.24
CA CYS A 129 -2.92 -2.88 7.40
C CYS A 129 -4.21 -3.50 7.97
N SER A 130 -4.07 -4.39 8.94
CA SER A 130 -5.15 -5.05 9.65
C SER A 130 -5.98 -4.11 10.54
N GLY A 131 -5.59 -2.84 10.73
CA GLY A 131 -6.34 -1.84 11.49
C GLY A 131 -7.75 -1.61 10.94
N SER A 132 -7.97 -1.95 9.67
CA SER A 132 -9.29 -1.92 9.00
C SER A 132 -10.34 -2.81 9.70
N LEU A 133 -9.92 -3.81 10.49
CA LEU A 133 -10.82 -4.63 11.30
C LEU A 133 -11.66 -3.80 12.27
N ALA A 134 -11.07 -2.80 12.92
CA ALA A 134 -11.80 -1.94 13.86
C ALA A 134 -12.90 -1.14 13.13
N LEU A 135 -12.61 -0.65 11.93
CA LEU A 135 -13.58 0.05 11.09
C LEU A 135 -14.69 -0.90 10.60
N ALA A 136 -14.34 -2.14 10.23
CA ALA A 136 -15.28 -3.15 9.80
C ALA A 136 -16.22 -3.61 10.93
N LYS A 137 -15.70 -3.87 12.14
CA LYS A 137 -16.51 -4.26 13.31
C LYS A 137 -17.50 -3.16 13.75
N LEU A 138 -17.23 -1.90 13.40
CA LEU A 138 -18.15 -0.78 13.61
C LEU A 138 -19.17 -0.61 12.47
N GLY A 139 -19.15 -1.47 11.44
CA GLY A 139 -20.01 -1.35 10.25
C GLY A 139 -19.65 -0.16 9.35
N LEU A 140 -18.53 0.53 9.61
CA LEU A 140 -18.14 1.71 8.82
C LEU A 140 -17.76 1.34 7.39
N LEU A 141 -17.36 0.09 7.17
CA LEU A 141 -16.96 -0.44 5.86
C LEU A 141 -18.06 -1.25 5.14
N ASP A 142 -19.24 -1.41 5.76
CA ASP A 142 -20.33 -2.18 5.17
C ASP A 142 -20.76 -1.58 3.82
N GLY A 143 -20.89 -2.47 2.82
CA GLY A 143 -21.22 -2.13 1.44
C GLY A 143 -20.12 -1.39 0.66
N LYS A 144 -18.90 -1.26 1.22
CA LYS A 144 -17.80 -0.50 0.61
C LYS A 144 -16.65 -1.44 0.22
N LYS A 145 -15.90 -1.01 -0.79
CA LYS A 145 -14.60 -1.63 -1.12
C LYS A 145 -13.55 -1.14 -0.13
N ALA A 146 -12.78 -2.04 0.48
CA ALA A 146 -11.76 -1.68 1.47
C ALA A 146 -10.46 -2.47 1.29
N ALA A 147 -9.34 -1.83 1.59
CA ALA A 147 -8.03 -2.47 1.62
C ALA A 147 -7.69 -2.92 3.06
N THR A 148 -7.02 -4.04 3.16
CA THR A 148 -6.39 -4.57 4.39
C THR A 148 -5.13 -5.31 3.99
N HIS A 149 -4.35 -5.80 4.95
CA HIS A 149 -3.21 -6.66 4.66
C HIS A 149 -3.66 -7.95 3.99
N TRP A 150 -3.01 -8.30 2.88
CA TRP A 150 -3.36 -9.45 2.04
C TRP A 150 -3.55 -10.74 2.86
N SER A 151 -2.67 -10.99 3.84
CA SER A 151 -2.73 -12.21 4.66
C SER A 151 -3.96 -12.28 5.58
N ARG A 152 -4.66 -11.15 5.77
CA ARG A 152 -5.86 -11.05 6.62
C ARG A 152 -7.16 -11.06 5.81
N ILE A 153 -7.11 -10.97 4.47
CA ILE A 153 -8.32 -10.89 3.62
C ILE A 153 -9.24 -12.09 3.86
N SER A 154 -8.72 -13.32 3.75
CA SER A 154 -9.55 -14.53 3.90
C SER A 154 -10.19 -14.69 5.28
N GLU A 155 -9.56 -14.13 6.32
CA GLU A 155 -10.12 -14.05 7.67
C GLU A 155 -11.22 -13.00 7.72
N PHE A 156 -10.96 -11.80 7.21
CA PHE A 156 -11.90 -10.68 7.28
C PHE A 156 -13.12 -10.86 6.37
N GLU A 157 -13.01 -11.60 5.27
CA GLU A 157 -14.16 -12.00 4.45
C GLU A 157 -15.15 -12.87 5.22
N LYS A 158 -14.66 -13.72 6.15
CA LYS A 158 -15.52 -14.54 7.01
C LYS A 158 -16.11 -13.72 8.15
N ASP A 159 -15.29 -12.89 8.78
CA ASP A 159 -15.64 -12.14 9.98
C ASP A 159 -16.46 -10.86 9.70
N CYS A 160 -16.32 -10.30 8.50
CA CYS A 160 -16.92 -9.05 8.04
C CYS A 160 -17.37 -9.18 6.58
N PRO A 161 -18.34 -10.07 6.27
CA PRO A 161 -18.72 -10.42 4.90
C PRO A 161 -19.41 -9.28 4.12
N ASN A 162 -19.88 -8.24 4.81
CA ASN A 162 -20.50 -7.07 4.18
C ASN A 162 -19.48 -6.10 3.58
N VAL A 163 -18.18 -6.33 3.77
CA VAL A 163 -17.09 -5.51 3.22
C VAL A 163 -16.53 -6.18 1.97
N SER A 164 -16.35 -5.40 0.90
CA SER A 164 -15.66 -5.87 -0.31
C SER A 164 -14.16 -5.69 -0.15
N TRP A 165 -13.50 -6.68 0.46
CA TRP A 165 -12.05 -6.67 0.65
C TRP A 165 -11.30 -6.80 -0.68
N THR A 166 -10.16 -6.12 -0.80
CA THR A 166 -9.34 -6.18 -2.01
C THR A 166 -7.84 -6.22 -1.70
N ASN A 167 -7.10 -6.92 -2.56
CA ASN A 167 -5.65 -6.97 -2.62
C ASN A 167 -5.06 -6.10 -3.75
N ASP A 168 -5.91 -5.47 -4.57
CA ASP A 168 -5.48 -4.76 -5.79
C ASP A 168 -5.17 -3.28 -5.59
N ALA A 169 -5.34 -2.78 -4.36
CA ALA A 169 -5.17 -1.37 -4.02
C ALA A 169 -4.27 -1.19 -2.80
N ILE A 170 -3.27 -0.31 -2.93
CA ILE A 170 -2.40 0.11 -1.83
C ILE A 170 -3.18 0.91 -0.78
N PHE A 171 -4.14 1.74 -1.21
CA PHE A 171 -5.15 2.34 -0.35
C PHE A 171 -6.43 2.65 -1.13
N ILE A 172 -7.54 2.78 -0.41
CA ILE A 172 -8.86 3.15 -0.92
C ILE A 172 -9.42 4.28 -0.07
N ARG A 173 -10.07 5.24 -0.71
CA ARG A 173 -10.87 6.29 -0.07
C ARG A 173 -12.36 6.10 -0.41
N ASN A 174 -13.18 5.96 0.62
CA ASN A 174 -14.64 6.03 0.53
C ASN A 174 -15.15 7.24 1.33
N GLY A 175 -15.27 8.40 0.67
CA GLY A 175 -15.65 9.64 1.34
C GLY A 175 -14.62 10.05 2.40
N LYS A 176 -15.03 10.01 3.68
CA LYS A 176 -14.17 10.32 4.83
C LYS A 176 -13.36 9.13 5.37
N ILE A 177 -13.65 7.91 4.89
CA ILE A 177 -13.02 6.68 5.39
C ILE A 177 -11.90 6.25 4.43
N TRP A 178 -10.72 6.02 4.96
CA TRP A 178 -9.55 5.58 4.19
C TRP A 178 -9.03 4.25 4.73
N THR A 179 -8.60 3.36 3.85
CA THR A 179 -8.03 2.07 4.27
C THR A 179 -6.82 1.76 3.40
N SER A 180 -5.69 1.39 3.99
CA SER A 180 -4.50 0.95 3.26
C SER A 180 -4.10 -0.49 3.58
N ALA A 181 -3.40 -1.11 2.63
CA ALA A 181 -2.91 -2.49 2.69
C ALA A 181 -1.96 -2.78 3.86
N GLY A 182 -1.25 -1.77 4.36
CA GLY A 182 -0.27 -1.91 5.44
C GLY A 182 1.18 -1.66 5.10
N ILE A 183 1.99 -1.71 6.15
CA ILE A 183 3.43 -1.46 6.24
C ILE A 183 3.78 -0.11 5.59
N THR A 184 4.25 -0.11 4.35
CA THR A 184 4.65 1.13 3.68
C THR A 184 3.49 1.83 2.99
N SER A 185 2.35 1.17 2.72
CA SER A 185 1.21 1.82 2.05
C SER A 185 0.49 2.87 2.90
N GLY A 186 0.73 2.87 4.21
CA GLY A 186 0.36 3.99 5.08
C GLY A 186 1.04 5.31 4.65
N ILE A 187 2.28 5.25 4.14
CA ILE A 187 3.02 6.40 3.61
C ILE A 187 2.31 6.98 2.38
N ASP A 188 1.88 6.12 1.43
CA ASP A 188 1.19 6.58 0.22
C ASP A 188 -0.15 7.24 0.56
N MET A 189 -0.89 6.63 1.50
CA MET A 189 -2.15 7.18 1.98
C MET A 189 -1.94 8.54 2.64
N ALA A 190 -0.90 8.69 3.47
CA ALA A 190 -0.57 9.95 4.12
C ALA A 190 -0.11 11.02 3.10
N LEU A 191 0.64 10.64 2.06
CA LEU A 191 1.03 11.56 0.99
C LEU A 191 -0.19 12.09 0.23
N ALA A 192 -1.15 11.22 -0.08
CA ALA A 192 -2.41 11.63 -0.68
C ALA A 192 -3.24 12.56 0.24
N MET A 193 -3.17 12.35 1.56
CA MET A 193 -3.80 13.22 2.55
C MET A 193 -3.12 14.59 2.63
N VAL A 194 -1.79 14.65 2.55
CA VAL A 194 -1.00 15.89 2.49
C VAL A 194 -1.29 16.64 1.19
N GLU A 195 -1.38 15.95 0.06
CA GLU A 195 -1.75 16.55 -1.23
C GLU A 195 -3.13 17.22 -1.15
N GLU A 196 -4.12 16.54 -0.54
CA GLU A 196 -5.46 17.11 -0.32
C GLU A 196 -5.45 18.33 0.61
N ASP A 197 -4.56 18.35 1.59
CA ASP A 197 -4.54 19.39 2.62
C ASP A 197 -3.74 20.63 2.25
N LEU A 198 -2.59 20.45 1.62
CA LEU A 198 -1.55 21.46 1.40
C LEU A 198 -1.19 21.63 -0.09
N GLY A 199 -1.76 20.81 -0.97
CA GLY A 199 -1.52 20.84 -2.40
C GLY A 199 -0.38 19.93 -2.86
N PHE A 200 -0.30 19.78 -4.18
CA PHE A 200 0.61 18.87 -4.87
C PHE A 200 2.09 19.15 -4.59
N GLU A 201 2.52 20.41 -4.57
CA GLU A 201 3.94 20.77 -4.43
C GLU A 201 4.53 20.39 -3.07
N ILE A 202 3.76 20.55 -1.98
CA ILE A 202 4.20 20.11 -0.65
C ILE A 202 4.25 18.59 -0.60
N ALA A 203 3.22 17.89 -1.09
CA ALA A 203 3.22 16.43 -1.12
C ALA A 203 4.39 15.86 -1.94
N LYS A 204 4.68 16.46 -3.11
CA LYS A 204 5.83 16.12 -3.95
C LYS A 204 7.16 16.33 -3.23
N SER A 205 7.32 17.45 -2.53
CA SER A 205 8.53 17.75 -1.76
C SER A 205 8.72 16.76 -0.61
N VAL A 206 7.64 16.41 0.10
CA VAL A 206 7.67 15.37 1.15
C VAL A 206 8.06 14.01 0.57
N ALA A 207 7.49 13.61 -0.56
CA ALA A 207 7.85 12.35 -1.21
C ALA A 207 9.33 12.32 -1.61
N ARG A 208 9.86 13.45 -2.13
CA ARG A 208 11.28 13.59 -2.48
C ARG A 208 12.19 13.49 -1.26
N GLU A 209 11.84 14.18 -0.17
CA GLU A 209 12.59 14.16 1.08
C GLU A 209 12.66 12.74 1.68
N LEU A 210 11.55 12.00 1.60
CA LEU A 210 11.47 10.63 2.10
C LEU A 210 12.01 9.57 1.12
N VAL A 211 12.45 9.98 -0.08
CA VAL A 211 12.94 9.10 -1.13
C VAL A 211 11.91 8.01 -1.47
N VAL A 212 10.64 8.40 -1.60
CA VAL A 212 9.52 7.54 -1.98
C VAL A 212 8.79 8.07 -3.20
N TYR A 213 8.04 7.20 -3.88
CA TYR A 213 7.14 7.63 -4.95
C TYR A 213 5.98 8.44 -4.36
N LEU A 214 5.71 9.62 -4.93
CA LEU A 214 4.54 10.42 -4.57
C LEU A 214 3.24 9.64 -4.79
N ARG A 215 3.18 8.87 -5.88
CA ARG A 215 2.11 7.92 -6.16
C ARG A 215 2.76 6.60 -6.53
N ARG A 216 2.67 5.62 -5.64
CA ARG A 216 3.02 4.25 -6.01
C ARG A 216 2.10 3.79 -7.15
N PRO A 217 2.65 3.17 -8.19
CA PRO A 217 1.86 2.73 -9.32
C PRO A 217 0.77 1.74 -8.88
N GLY A 218 -0.49 2.02 -9.24
CA GLY A 218 -1.61 1.13 -8.95
C GLY A 218 -1.57 -0.16 -9.78
N GLY A 219 -2.13 -1.24 -9.24
CA GLY A 219 -2.10 -2.57 -9.87
C GLY A 219 -0.92 -3.45 -9.46
N GLN A 220 -0.12 -3.03 -8.48
CA GLN A 220 0.75 -3.94 -7.76
C GLN A 220 -0.10 -4.73 -6.77
N SER A 221 -0.25 -6.04 -6.98
CA SER A 221 -0.63 -6.95 -5.90
C SER A 221 0.22 -6.59 -4.68
N GLN A 222 -0.39 -6.50 -3.49
CA GLN A 222 0.32 -6.26 -2.23
C GLN A 222 1.48 -7.24 -1.99
N PHE A 223 1.46 -8.33 -2.74
CA PHE A 223 2.43 -9.40 -2.75
C PHE A 223 3.09 -9.47 -4.13
N SER A 224 4.43 -9.45 -4.18
CA SER A 224 5.15 -9.84 -5.39
C SER A 224 4.97 -11.34 -5.56
N GLU A 225 4.27 -11.79 -6.61
CA GLU A 225 4.09 -13.22 -6.92
C GLU A 225 5.43 -13.96 -7.07
N LEU A 226 6.57 -13.25 -7.20
CA LEU A 226 7.91 -13.83 -7.11
C LEU A 226 8.32 -14.28 -5.71
N LEU A 227 7.80 -13.69 -4.64
CA LEU A 227 8.11 -14.10 -3.27
C LEU A 227 7.52 -15.49 -2.96
N ASP A 228 6.44 -15.90 -3.63
CA ASP A 228 5.92 -17.28 -3.56
C ASP A 228 6.84 -18.28 -4.26
N LEU A 229 7.65 -17.81 -5.22
CA LEU A 229 8.66 -18.64 -5.88
C LEU A 229 9.93 -18.81 -5.03
N TYR A 230 10.07 -18.05 -3.94
CA TYR A 230 11.10 -18.32 -2.94
C TYR A 230 10.64 -19.47 -2.04
N CYS A 231 11.42 -20.54 -2.03
CA CYS A 231 11.21 -21.67 -1.13
C CYS A 231 12.47 -21.95 -0.30
N GLU A 232 12.36 -22.72 0.77
CA GLU A 232 13.53 -23.12 1.57
C GLU A 232 14.53 -23.99 0.78
N ASP A 233 14.08 -24.69 -0.27
CA ASP A 233 14.97 -25.48 -1.13
C ASP A 233 15.77 -24.58 -2.08
N GLU A 234 17.05 -24.38 -1.75
CA GLU A 234 18.00 -23.58 -2.54
C GLU A 234 18.08 -23.99 -4.01
N ARG A 235 17.79 -25.26 -4.34
CA ARG A 235 17.84 -25.75 -5.73
C ARG A 235 16.76 -25.10 -6.59
N PHE A 236 15.57 -24.88 -6.05
CA PHE A 236 14.49 -24.23 -6.78
C PHE A 236 14.65 -22.71 -6.81
N ASN A 237 15.25 -22.10 -5.78
CA ASN A 237 15.65 -20.69 -5.84
C ASN A 237 16.68 -20.46 -6.95
N ALA A 238 17.72 -21.28 -7.02
CA ALA A 238 18.72 -21.23 -8.09
C ALA A 238 18.12 -21.53 -9.47
N LEU A 239 17.13 -22.42 -9.55
CA LEU A 239 16.39 -22.68 -10.79
C LEU A 239 15.59 -21.45 -11.22
N ASN A 240 14.87 -20.80 -10.31
CA ASN A 240 14.05 -19.62 -10.59
C ASN A 240 14.92 -18.44 -11.04
N GLN A 241 16.08 -18.24 -10.41
CA GLN A 241 17.08 -17.28 -10.88
C GLN A 241 17.54 -17.59 -12.31
N TRP A 242 17.90 -18.85 -12.59
CA TRP A 242 18.31 -19.24 -13.93
C TRP A 242 17.19 -19.06 -14.96
N ILE A 243 15.93 -19.32 -14.59
CA ILE A 243 14.78 -19.06 -15.46
C ILE A 243 14.72 -17.57 -15.81
N MET A 244 14.87 -16.67 -14.84
CA MET A 244 14.87 -15.21 -15.08
C MET A 244 15.98 -14.78 -16.05
N GLU A 245 17.16 -15.40 -15.98
CA GLU A 245 18.27 -15.12 -16.89
C GLU A 245 18.07 -15.71 -18.29
N ASN A 246 17.10 -16.63 -18.47
CA ASN A 246 16.91 -17.40 -19.71
C ASN A 246 15.48 -17.32 -20.29
N LEU A 247 14.69 -16.32 -19.91
CA LEU A 247 13.27 -16.20 -20.28
C LEU A 247 12.98 -16.21 -21.79
N SER A 248 13.93 -15.72 -22.60
CA SER A 248 13.82 -15.70 -24.07
C SER A 248 13.89 -17.08 -24.73
N ARG A 249 14.33 -18.11 -24.00
CA ARG A 249 14.45 -19.49 -24.49
C ARG A 249 13.11 -20.23 -24.36
N PRO A 250 12.87 -21.27 -25.18
CA PRO A 250 11.75 -22.18 -24.97
C PRO A 250 11.99 -23.00 -23.69
N LEU A 251 11.41 -22.56 -22.58
CA LEU A 251 11.46 -23.25 -21.29
C LEU A 251 10.36 -24.31 -21.22
N SER A 252 10.76 -25.58 -21.11
CA SER A 252 9.85 -26.72 -20.91
C SER A 252 10.05 -27.36 -19.55
N VAL A 253 9.04 -28.07 -19.05
CA VAL A 253 9.15 -28.82 -17.79
C VAL A 253 10.28 -29.85 -17.85
N ALA A 254 10.46 -30.53 -18.99
CA ALA A 254 11.56 -31.45 -19.25
C ALA A 254 12.94 -30.80 -19.02
N MET A 255 13.16 -29.60 -19.57
CA MET A 255 14.42 -28.87 -19.41
C MET A 255 14.68 -28.45 -17.96
N LEU A 256 13.64 -27.98 -17.26
CA LEU A 256 13.76 -27.61 -15.86
C LEU A 256 14.04 -28.83 -14.96
N ALA A 257 13.39 -29.96 -15.24
CA ALA A 257 13.59 -31.20 -14.52
C ALA A 257 15.02 -31.75 -14.71
N GLU A 258 15.53 -31.73 -15.94
CA GLU A 258 16.91 -32.11 -16.27
C GLU A 258 17.92 -31.23 -15.52
N LYS A 259 17.67 -29.92 -15.46
CA LYS A 259 18.54 -28.97 -14.73
C LYS A 259 18.58 -29.20 -13.22
N CYS A 260 17.53 -29.80 -12.67
CA CYS A 260 17.47 -30.23 -11.27
C CYS A 260 17.94 -31.68 -11.05
N GLY A 261 18.32 -32.41 -12.10
CA GLY A 261 18.68 -33.83 -12.03
C GLY A 261 17.50 -34.73 -11.64
N MET A 262 16.28 -34.37 -12.05
CA MET A 262 15.05 -35.06 -11.69
C MET A 262 14.25 -35.52 -12.92
N SER A 263 13.41 -36.54 -12.76
CA SER A 263 12.38 -36.83 -13.76
C SER A 263 11.28 -35.77 -13.74
N GLU A 264 10.63 -35.52 -14.89
CA GLU A 264 9.56 -34.50 -15.03
C GLU A 264 8.44 -34.63 -13.99
N ARG A 265 8.02 -35.87 -13.70
CA ARG A 265 6.97 -36.16 -12.72
C ARG A 265 7.40 -35.83 -11.31
N ASN A 266 8.64 -36.18 -10.93
CA ASN A 266 9.13 -35.89 -9.58
C ASN A 266 9.40 -34.40 -9.41
N PHE A 267 10.00 -33.76 -10.41
CA PHE A 267 10.24 -32.32 -10.45
C PHE A 267 8.94 -31.54 -10.27
N SER A 268 7.92 -31.78 -11.11
CA SER A 268 6.66 -31.02 -11.06
C SER A 268 5.98 -31.13 -9.70
N ARG A 269 6.01 -32.32 -9.10
CA ARG A 269 5.42 -32.58 -7.78
C ARG A 269 6.19 -31.86 -6.66
N LEU A 270 7.52 -31.99 -6.63
CA LEU A 270 8.35 -31.35 -5.60
C LEU A 270 8.33 -29.82 -5.74
N TYR A 271 8.47 -29.32 -6.97
CA TYR A 271 8.41 -27.89 -7.25
C TYR A 271 7.08 -27.28 -6.80
N THR A 272 5.95 -27.91 -7.14
CA THR A 272 4.62 -27.40 -6.71
C THR A 272 4.44 -27.47 -5.19
N ARG A 273 4.96 -28.53 -4.55
CA ARG A 273 4.90 -28.67 -3.09
C ARG A 273 5.71 -27.58 -2.40
N ASP A 274 6.91 -27.27 -2.90
CA ASP A 274 7.88 -26.42 -2.21
C ASP A 274 7.69 -24.93 -2.56
N THR A 275 7.22 -24.61 -3.76
CA THR A 275 6.97 -23.22 -4.23
C THR A 275 5.50 -22.82 -4.28
N GLY A 276 4.58 -23.74 -3.94
CA GLY A 276 3.13 -23.51 -4.01
C GLY A 276 2.56 -23.33 -5.43
N SER A 277 3.39 -23.31 -6.48
CA SER A 277 2.99 -23.06 -7.87
C SER A 277 3.53 -24.13 -8.82
N SER A 278 2.76 -24.45 -9.87
CA SER A 278 3.26 -25.35 -10.90
C SER A 278 4.42 -24.71 -11.69
N PRO A 279 5.37 -25.50 -12.24
CA PRO A 279 6.48 -24.94 -13.00
C PRO A 279 6.05 -24.04 -14.18
N GLY A 280 4.96 -24.40 -14.86
CA GLY A 280 4.42 -23.60 -15.95
C GLY A 280 3.86 -22.25 -15.48
N LYS A 281 3.18 -22.23 -14.33
CA LYS A 281 2.70 -21.00 -13.70
C LYS A 281 3.88 -20.12 -13.26
N ALA A 282 4.91 -20.72 -12.66
CA ALA A 282 6.11 -20.00 -12.26
C ALA A 282 6.82 -19.32 -13.44
N ILE A 283 7.00 -20.02 -14.57
CA ILE A 283 7.55 -19.40 -15.78
C ILE A 283 6.68 -18.23 -16.23
N GLU A 284 5.35 -18.38 -16.26
CA GLU A 284 4.43 -17.31 -16.66
C GLU A 284 4.59 -16.06 -15.76
N LEU A 285 4.69 -16.25 -14.45
CA LEU A 285 4.91 -15.19 -13.46
C LEU A 285 6.27 -14.49 -13.62
N LEU A 286 7.34 -15.26 -13.78
CA LEU A 286 8.69 -14.71 -14.00
C LEU A 286 8.78 -13.92 -15.32
N ARG A 287 8.08 -14.39 -16.37
CA ARG A 287 7.97 -13.65 -17.64
C ARG A 287 7.17 -12.36 -17.49
N LEU A 288 6.07 -12.41 -16.73
CA LEU A 288 5.25 -11.23 -16.46
C LEU A 288 6.06 -10.15 -15.75
N GLU A 289 6.82 -10.51 -14.72
CA GLU A 289 7.65 -9.55 -14.01
C GLU A 289 8.72 -8.91 -14.90
N ALA A 290 9.47 -9.71 -15.65
CA ALA A 290 10.47 -9.17 -16.57
C ALA A 290 9.83 -8.22 -17.60
N ALA A 291 8.62 -8.54 -18.09
CA ALA A 291 7.90 -7.65 -18.99
C ALA A 291 7.49 -6.34 -18.33
N ARG A 292 7.09 -6.35 -17.06
CA ARG A 292 6.78 -5.12 -16.31
C ARG A 292 8.01 -4.22 -16.21
N GLN A 293 9.15 -4.77 -15.83
CA GLN A 293 10.41 -4.04 -15.74
C GLN A 293 10.84 -3.44 -17.09
N TYR A 294 10.70 -4.18 -18.19
CA TYR A 294 11.02 -3.64 -19.51
C TYR A 294 10.02 -2.62 -20.03
N LEU A 295 8.73 -2.73 -19.68
CA LEU A 295 7.73 -1.71 -20.00
C LEU A 295 8.04 -0.39 -19.29
N GLU A 296 8.50 -0.44 -18.04
CA GLU A 296 8.92 0.73 -17.27
C GLU A 296 10.16 1.41 -17.85
N GLN A 297 11.04 0.64 -18.52
CA GLN A 297 12.19 1.16 -19.27
C GLN A 297 11.84 1.62 -20.71
N ASN A 298 10.55 1.76 -21.03
CA ASN A 298 10.06 2.16 -22.35
C ASN A 298 10.50 1.25 -23.52
N TRP A 299 10.75 -0.03 -23.27
CA TRP A 299 11.02 -0.98 -24.36
C TRP A 299 9.77 -1.18 -25.21
N SER A 300 9.95 -1.39 -26.52
CA SER A 300 8.84 -1.67 -27.43
C SER A 300 8.19 -3.03 -27.13
N ILE A 301 6.87 -3.14 -27.33
CA ILE A 301 6.12 -4.39 -27.06
C ILE A 301 6.76 -5.57 -27.78
N LYS A 302 7.13 -5.39 -29.06
CA LYS A 302 7.81 -6.42 -29.87
C LYS A 302 9.12 -6.90 -29.23
N LYS A 303 9.93 -5.98 -28.69
CA LYS A 303 11.19 -6.33 -28.03
C LYS A 303 10.92 -7.12 -26.75
N ILE A 304 9.90 -6.73 -25.98
CA ILE A 304 9.51 -7.40 -24.73
C ILE A 304 9.00 -8.82 -24.98
N VAL A 305 8.13 -9.02 -25.98
CA VAL A 305 7.64 -10.36 -26.35
C VAL A 305 8.78 -11.31 -26.66
N ARG A 306 9.81 -10.82 -27.40
CA ARG A 306 11.00 -11.60 -27.73
C ARG A 306 11.87 -11.86 -26.51
N GLN A 307 12.15 -10.83 -25.70
CA GLN A 307 13.08 -10.94 -24.58
C GLN A 307 12.53 -11.78 -23.42
N CYS A 308 11.23 -11.68 -23.16
CA CYS A 308 10.55 -12.46 -22.12
C CYS A 308 10.01 -13.80 -22.64
N GLY A 309 10.11 -14.10 -23.94
CA GLY A 309 9.70 -15.40 -24.48
C GLY A 309 8.18 -15.67 -24.48
N PHE A 310 7.34 -14.63 -24.67
CA PHE A 310 5.88 -14.79 -24.77
C PHE A 310 5.39 -15.39 -26.10
N GLY A 311 6.26 -15.45 -27.10
CA GLY A 311 5.94 -15.93 -28.45
C GLY A 311 5.13 -14.94 -29.29
N SER A 312 4.09 -14.32 -28.73
CA SER A 312 3.25 -13.33 -29.40
C SER A 312 2.80 -12.19 -28.47
N GLU A 313 2.42 -11.06 -29.06
CA GLU A 313 1.82 -9.92 -28.33
C GLU A 313 0.47 -10.29 -27.70
N GLU A 314 -0.27 -11.22 -28.31
CA GLU A 314 -1.55 -11.69 -27.78
C GLU A 314 -1.36 -12.47 -26.47
N THR A 315 -0.36 -13.34 -26.40
CA THR A 315 -0.02 -14.08 -25.17
C THR A 315 0.37 -13.12 -24.06
N LEU A 316 1.24 -12.14 -24.35
CA LEU A 316 1.61 -11.09 -23.39
C LEU A 316 0.37 -10.35 -22.87
N ARG A 317 -0.54 -9.95 -23.77
CA ARG A 317 -1.78 -9.26 -23.40
C ARG A 317 -2.69 -10.12 -22.52
N ARG A 318 -2.81 -11.42 -22.83
CA ARG A 318 -3.63 -12.37 -22.06
C ARG A 318 -3.08 -12.57 -20.66
N VAL A 319 -1.76 -12.69 -20.51
CA VAL A 319 -1.08 -12.82 -19.21
C VAL A 319 -1.27 -11.55 -18.38
N PHE A 320 -1.08 -10.36 -18.97
CA PHE A 320 -1.33 -9.08 -18.29
C PHE A 320 -2.79 -8.92 -17.84
N GLN A 321 -3.75 -9.32 -18.67
CA GLN A 321 -5.17 -9.26 -18.30
C GLN A 321 -5.54 -10.25 -17.19
N ARG A 322 -4.92 -11.43 -17.21
CA ARG A 322 -5.17 -12.47 -16.21
C ARG A 322 -4.67 -12.08 -14.82
N HIS A 323 -3.46 -11.51 -14.73
CA HIS A 323 -2.79 -11.26 -13.46
C HIS A 323 -2.87 -9.81 -12.98
N LEU A 324 -2.97 -8.84 -13.89
CA LEU A 324 -2.95 -7.40 -13.55
C LEU A 324 -4.22 -6.66 -13.97
N HIS A 325 -5.16 -7.34 -14.65
CA HIS A 325 -6.43 -6.75 -15.13
C HIS A 325 -6.27 -5.49 -16.00
N VAL A 326 -5.11 -5.34 -16.67
CA VAL A 326 -4.78 -4.21 -17.56
C VAL A 326 -4.11 -4.72 -18.83
N SER A 327 -4.09 -3.90 -19.89
CA SER A 327 -3.29 -4.21 -21.09
C SER A 327 -1.83 -3.78 -20.91
N PRO A 328 -0.86 -4.38 -21.64
CA PRO A 328 0.54 -3.95 -21.61
C PRO A 328 0.73 -2.49 -22.02
N GLN A 329 -0.09 -1.98 -22.95
CA GLN A 329 -0.05 -0.57 -23.36
C GLN A 329 -0.60 0.34 -22.27
N ASN A 330 -1.74 -0.02 -21.65
CA ASN A 330 -2.28 0.74 -20.52
C ASN A 330 -1.35 0.68 -19.32
N TYR A 331 -0.62 -0.42 -19.13
CA TYR A 331 0.48 -0.49 -18.18
C TYR A 331 1.52 0.55 -18.61
N ARG A 332 2.18 0.41 -19.76
CA ARG A 332 3.19 1.39 -20.23
C ARG A 332 2.75 2.84 -20.09
N ASP A 333 1.58 3.23 -20.58
CA ASP A 333 1.12 4.63 -20.56
C ASP A 333 0.98 5.19 -19.12
N ARG A 334 0.77 4.30 -18.14
CA ARG A 334 0.77 4.65 -16.71
C ARG A 334 2.18 4.78 -16.12
N PHE A 335 3.20 4.15 -16.71
CA PHE A 335 4.59 4.10 -16.22
C PHE A 335 5.61 4.91 -17.06
N SER A 336 5.34 5.18 -18.34
CA SER A 336 6.27 5.88 -19.26
C SER A 336 6.27 7.40 -19.07
N ARG A 337 5.18 7.97 -18.51
CA ARG A 337 5.09 9.39 -18.14
C ARG A 337 5.98 9.77 -16.94
N LEU A 338 6.74 8.82 -16.38
CA LEU A 338 7.62 9.00 -15.23
C LEU A 338 9.11 8.97 -15.60
N SER A 339 9.45 8.78 -16.89
CA SER A 339 10.85 8.66 -17.36
C SER A 339 11.33 9.86 -18.17
N GLU A 340 10.46 10.82 -18.50
CA GLU A 340 10.77 12.00 -19.34
C GLU A 340 10.78 13.34 -18.58
N GLU A 341 10.66 13.34 -17.24
CA GLU A 341 10.78 14.54 -16.37
C GLU A 341 11.57 14.21 -15.10
#